data_AF-A0ABD6C759-F1
#
_entry.id   AF-A0ABD6C759-F1
#
_cell.length_a   1.000
_cell.length_b   1.000
_cell.length_c   1.000
_cell.angle_alpha   90.00
_cell.angle_beta   90.00
_cell.angle_gamma   90.00
#
_symmetry.space_group_name_H-M   'P 1'
#
loop_
_entity.id
_entity.type
_entity.pdbx_description
1 polymer ?
#
loop_
_entity_poly.entity_id
_entity_poly.type
_entity_poly.pdbx_seq_one_letter_code
_entity_poly.pdbx_strand_id
1 'polypeptide(L)' 'MSPILLQGAAGIVALLFSLLALLVHLGIIVWVYSDAQKRSDQPAFLWAIVAFLAPLLGLVLYFLLGRSR' A
#
# COMPACT_ATOMS: atom_id res chain seq x y z
N MET A 1 -27.75 20.46 13.01
CA MET A 1 -26.32 20.58 13.41
C MET A 1 -25.70 21.72 12.61
N SER A 2 -24.78 22.51 13.18
CA SER A 2 -24.15 23.60 12.42
C SER A 2 -23.19 23.06 11.36
N PRO A 3 -23.07 23.68 10.18
CA PRO A 3 -22.16 23.24 9.11
C PRO A 3 -20.70 23.15 9.56
N ILE A 4 -20.27 24.03 10.48
CA ILE A 4 -18.91 24.08 11.02
C ILE A 4 -18.58 22.81 11.82
N LEU A 5 -19.50 22.33 12.65
CA LEU A 5 -19.30 21.10 13.43
C LEU A 5 -19.24 19.87 12.52
N LEU A 6 -20.04 19.85 11.44
CA LEU A 6 -20.04 18.76 10.47
C LEU A 6 -18.72 18.72 9.66
N GLN A 7 -18.20 19.88 9.25
CA GLN A 7 -16.91 20.00 8.57
C GLN A 7 -15.74 19.59 9.45
N GLY A 8 -15.73 19.98 10.73
CA GLY A 8 -14.70 19.58 11.68
C GLY A 8 -14.65 18.07 11.89
N ALA A 9 -15.82 17.43 12.08
CA ALA A 9 -15.91 15.98 12.19
C ALA A 9 -15.47 15.26 10.90
N ALA A 10 -15.92 15.73 9.74
CA ALA A 10 -15.53 15.16 8.45
C ALA A 10 -14.02 15.27 8.21
N GLY A 11 -13.39 16.39 8.58
CA GLY A 11 -11.95 16.59 8.47
C GLY A 11 -11.14 15.61 9.31
N ILE A 12 -11.55 15.36 10.56
CA ILE A 12 -10.89 14.38 11.44
C ILE A 12 -11.02 12.97 10.86
N VAL A 13 -12.21 12.59 10.39
CA VAL A 13 -12.44 11.26 9.79
C VAL A 13 -11.59 11.08 8.53
N ALA A 14 -11.52 12.08 7.66
CA ALA A 14 -10.71 12.05 6.46
C ALA A 14 -9.20 11.92 6.77
N LEU A 15 -8.71 12.63 7.81
CA LEU A 15 -7.32 12.54 8.26
C LEU A 15 -6.99 11.14 8.77
N LEU A 16 -7.82 10.59 9.65
CA LEU A 16 -7.60 9.24 10.21
C LEU A 16 -7.64 8.17 9.13
N PHE A 17 -8.59 8.27 8.20
CA PHE A 17 -8.66 7.37 7.05
C PHE A 17 -7.42 7.47 6.16
N SER A 18 -6.96 8.69 5.86
CA SER A 18 -5.77 8.91 5.03
C SER A 18 -4.50 8.38 5.69
N LEU A 19 -4.38 8.53 7.01
CA LEU A 19 -3.26 7.98 7.77
C LEU A 19 -3.28 6.44 7.77
N LEU A 20 -4.46 5.83 7.96
CA LEU A 20 -4.61 4.38 7.85
C LEU A 20 -4.25 3.90 6.44
N ALA A 21 -4.75 4.57 5.40
CA ALA A 21 -4.45 4.23 4.01
C ALA A 21 -2.94 4.33 3.72
N LEU A 22 -2.27 5.36 4.24
CA LEU A 22 -0.81 5.51 4.14
C LEU A 22 -0.08 4.35 4.83
N LEU A 23 -0.47 3.98 6.05
CA LEU A 23 0.13 2.86 6.78
C LEU A 23 -0.06 1.53 6.03
N VAL A 24 -1.24 1.28 5.49
CA VAL A 24 -1.52 0.11 4.65
C VAL A 24 -0.65 0.12 3.40
N HIS A 25 -0.53 1.26 2.72
CA HIS A 25 0.28 1.39 1.52
C HIS A 25 1.77 1.10 1.79
N LEU A 26 2.34 1.70 2.84
CA LEU A 26 3.72 1.43 3.27
C LEU A 26 3.89 -0.04 3.69
N GLY A 27 2.91 -0.59 4.42
CA GLY A 27 2.90 -2.00 4.80
C GLY A 27 2.96 -2.95 3.61
N ILE A 28 2.20 -2.66 2.55
CA ILE A 28 2.23 -3.43 1.30
C ILE A 28 3.63 -3.38 0.67
N ILE A 29 4.24 -2.20 0.55
CA ILE A 29 5.57 -2.05 -0.07
C ILE A 29 6.63 -2.84 0.71
N VAL A 30 6.66 -2.68 2.03
CA VAL A 30 7.61 -3.37 2.90
C VAL A 30 7.39 -4.88 2.86
N TRP A 31 6.13 -5.32 2.85
CA TRP A 31 5.78 -6.73 2.73
C TRP A 31 6.22 -7.32 1.40
N VAL A 32 5.86 -6.69 0.27
CA VAL A 32 6.26 -7.14 -1.08
C VAL A 32 7.77 -7.23 -1.18
N TYR A 33 8.51 -6.21 -0.73
CA TYR A 33 9.97 -6.22 -0.73
C TYR A 33 10.55 -7.37 0.10
N SER A 34 10.04 -7.56 1.32
CA SER A 34 10.54 -8.58 2.25
C SER A 34 10.21 -10.00 1.80
N ASP A 35 9.06 -10.20 1.17
CA ASP A 35 8.65 -11.48 0.62
C ASP A 35 9.40 -11.79 -0.68
N ALA A 36 9.60 -10.79 -1.55
CA ALA A 36 10.33 -10.94 -2.80
C ALA A 36 11.80 -11.33 -2.59
N GLN A 37 12.44 -10.82 -1.53
CA GLN A 37 13.80 -11.25 -1.15
C GLN A 37 13.93 -12.77 -0.93
N LYS A 38 12.83 -13.46 -0.62
CA LYS A 38 12.82 -14.89 -0.30
C LYS A 38 12.18 -15.73 -1.41
N ARG A 39 11.30 -15.13 -2.21
CA ARG A 39 10.35 -15.85 -3.08
C ARG A 39 10.34 -15.38 -4.54
N SER A 40 11.23 -14.47 -4.92
CA SER A 40 11.32 -13.95 -6.29
C SER A 40 12.70 -14.24 -6.88
N ASP A 41 12.73 -14.71 -8.13
CA ASP A 41 13.95 -14.77 -8.94
C ASP A 41 14.36 -13.38 -9.48
N GLN A 42 13.44 -12.42 -9.48
CA GLN A 42 13.66 -11.03 -9.90
C GLN A 42 14.08 -10.16 -8.71
N PRO A 43 14.83 -9.06 -8.92
CA PRO A 43 15.26 -8.17 -7.84
C PRO A 43 14.08 -7.62 -7.02
N ALA A 44 14.12 -7.83 -5.70
CA ALA A 44 13.05 -7.42 -4.78
C ALA A 44 12.70 -5.93 -4.85
N PHE A 45 13.68 -5.08 -5.13
CA PHE A 45 13.48 -3.64 -5.29
C PHE A 45 12.55 -3.28 -6.46
N LEU A 46 12.55 -4.05 -7.55
CA LEU A 46 11.62 -3.82 -8.68
C LEU A 46 10.17 -4.04 -8.23
N TRP A 47 9.92 -5.10 -7.47
CA TRP A 47 8.60 -5.39 -6.94
C TRP A 47 8.13 -4.32 -5.94
N ALA A 48 9.03 -3.80 -5.12
CA ALA A 48 8.73 -2.67 -4.23
C ALA A 48 8.32 -1.40 -5.00
N ILE A 49 9.00 -1.09 -6.12
CA ILE A 49 8.63 0.04 -6.99
C ILE A 49 7.24 -0.17 -7.59
N VAL A 50 6.94 -1.36 -8.12
CA VAL A 50 5.64 -1.65 -8.72
C VAL A 50 4.53 -1.53 -7.67
N ALA A 51 4.76 -2.05 -6.46
CA ALA A 51 3.83 -1.93 -5.33
C ALA A 51 3.66 -0.47 -4.83
N PHE A 52 4.69 0.37 -4.96
CA PHE A 52 4.60 1.80 -4.63
C PHE A 52 3.80 2.58 -5.68
N LEU A 53 4.12 2.42 -6.96
CA LEU A 53 3.48 3.19 -8.05
C LEU A 53 2.06 2.73 -8.35
N ALA A 54 1.76 1.45 -8.16
CA ALA A 54 0.45 0.89 -8.41
C ALA A 54 0.11 -0.16 -7.34
N PRO A 55 -0.36 0.23 -6.14
CA PRO A 55 -0.46 -0.69 -5.00
C PRO A 55 -1.31 -1.94 -5.26
N LEU A 56 -2.52 -1.78 -5.79
CA LEU A 56 -3.39 -2.93 -6.07
C LEU A 56 -2.88 -3.76 -7.24
N LEU A 57 -2.53 -3.10 -8.35
CA LEU A 57 -2.04 -3.80 -9.55
C LEU A 57 -0.69 -4.48 -9.30
N GLY A 58 0.22 -3.81 -8.59
CA GLY A 58 1.53 -4.30 -8.20
C GLY A 58 1.44 -5.47 -7.23
N LEU A 59 0.48 -5.46 -6.32
CA LEU A 59 0.19 -6.63 -5.48
C LEU A 59 -0.25 -7.82 -6.34
N VAL A 60 -1.21 -7.62 -7.25
CA VAL A 60 -1.70 -8.68 -8.16
C VAL A 60 -0.56 -9.21 -9.04
N LEU A 61 0.23 -8.33 -9.65
CA LEU A 61 1.38 -8.71 -10.47
C LEU A 61 2.44 -9.46 -9.64
N TYR A 62 2.70 -9.04 -8.40
CA TYR A 62 3.63 -9.73 -7.53
C TYR A 62 3.17 -11.16 -7.23
N PHE A 63 1.89 -11.36 -6.92
CA PHE A 63 1.36 -12.70 -6.68
C PHE A 63 1.38 -13.60 -7.93
N LEU A 64 1.10 -13.05 -9.10
CA LEU A 64 1.00 -13.84 -10.33
C LEU A 64 2.36 -14.11 -10.99
N LEU A 65 3.28 -13.14 -10.96
CA LEU A 65 4.54 -13.17 -11.70
C LEU A 65 5.78 -13.07 -10.81
N GLY A 66 5.68 -12.37 -9.67
CA GLY A 66 6.84 -12.09 -8.82
C GLY A 66 7.18 -13.18 -7.82
N ARG A 67 6.17 -13.92 -7.36
CA ARG A 67 6.31 -14.99 -6.37
C ARG A 67 6.59 -16.32 -7.08
N SER A 68 7.84 -16.55 -7.46
CA SER A 68 8.28 -17.70 -8.26
C SER A 68 8.74 -18.92 -7.44
N ARG A 69 8.85 -18.81 -6.11
CA ARG A 69 9.22 -19.91 -5.18
C ARG A 69 8.40 -19.86 -3.90
#